data_AF-A0A2G5U9V0-F1
#
_entry.id   AF-A0A2G5U9V0-F1
#
_cell.length_a   1.000
_cell.length_b   1.000
_cell.length_c   1.000
_cell.angle_alpha   90.00
_cell.angle_beta   90.00
_cell.angle_gamma   90.00
#
_symmetry.space_group_name_H-M   'P 1'
#
loop_
_entity.id
_entity.type
_entity.pdbx_description
1 polymer ?
#
loop_
_entity_poly.entity_id
_entity_poly.type
_entity_poly.pdbx_seq_one_letter_code
_entity_poly.pdbx_strand_id
1 'polypeptide(L)'
;MKEFLHNFNSVIIENALADGTITKTDVARELLNIPYDIDLEKLRTENVAQVGNELEEVFSKVSEGCATAGNPCEGLDVVRNGITFIHSMARTITMKCRELFASHSSLAHAVWLSAVPTEIENYRKMLKETLDSFENPKSYQDLSADEVASLILLYTYKRRLEHPIAFLEQAAAVHKAGSLHQETLESEIDNVITLKATTLGLKNEYSFEESQKKLKSIAKLAENTASVISTGSVDPLIRKMHSFVLVNNLRFFTIKERNFTHGFYNGGHDYVEYFDNLDSRSSENNVLLNSPRESLKNYLVHSSALSKEIKPSLEVFFKLERV
;
A
#
# COMPACT_ATOMS: atom_id res chain seq x y z
N MET A 1 -47.19 5.83 39.87
CA MET A 1 -47.41 6.22 38.46
C MET A 1 -46.73 5.27 37.47
N LYS A 2 -45.41 5.00 37.58
CA LYS A 2 -44.68 4.04 36.72
C LYS A 2 -45.32 2.63 36.71
N GLU A 3 -45.64 2.10 37.88
CA GLU A 3 -46.26 0.77 38.04
C GLU A 3 -47.66 0.66 37.41
N PHE A 4 -48.49 1.68 37.56
CA PHE A 4 -49.79 1.73 36.89
C PHE A 4 -49.65 1.67 35.36
N LEU A 5 -48.68 2.41 34.81
CA LEU A 5 -48.40 2.41 33.38
C LEU A 5 -47.86 1.06 32.89
N HIS A 6 -46.98 0.41 33.66
CA HIS A 6 -46.49 -0.94 33.34
C HIS A 6 -47.63 -1.96 33.34
N ASN A 7 -48.49 -1.94 34.37
CA ASN A 7 -49.63 -2.86 34.46
C ASN A 7 -50.62 -2.63 33.32
N PHE A 8 -51.02 -1.38 33.08
CA PHE A 8 -51.95 -1.01 32.02
C PHE A 8 -51.40 -1.38 30.64
N ASN A 9 -50.14 -1.08 30.37
CA ASN A 9 -49.55 -1.34 29.07
C ASN A 9 -49.28 -2.83 28.84
N SER A 10 -48.95 -3.60 29.90
CA SER A 10 -48.84 -5.07 29.83
C SER A 10 -50.17 -5.73 29.50
N VAL A 11 -51.28 -5.26 30.08
CA VAL A 11 -52.62 -5.80 29.78
C VAL A 11 -53.01 -5.49 28.33
N ILE A 12 -52.70 -4.28 27.83
CA ILE A 12 -52.94 -3.93 26.42
C ILE A 12 -52.14 -4.83 25.48
N ILE A 13 -50.85 -5.00 25.75
CA ILE A 13 -49.97 -5.88 24.96
C ILE A 13 -50.48 -7.32 25.01
N GLU A 14 -50.87 -7.82 26.18
CA GLU A 14 -51.41 -9.18 26.33
C GLU A 14 -52.66 -9.40 25.48
N ASN A 15 -53.64 -8.50 25.60
CA ASN A 15 -54.90 -8.62 24.86
C ASN A 15 -54.65 -8.56 23.35
N ALA A 16 -53.79 -7.64 22.90
CA ALA A 16 -53.47 -7.47 21.49
C ALA A 16 -52.62 -8.63 20.92
N LEU A 17 -51.82 -9.30 21.75
CA LEU A 17 -51.11 -10.54 21.37
C LEU A 17 -52.08 -11.73 21.31
N ALA A 18 -53.02 -11.80 22.26
CA ALA A 18 -54.00 -12.88 22.35
C ALA A 18 -55.03 -12.84 21.21
N ASP A 19 -55.46 -11.64 20.80
CA ASP A 19 -56.39 -11.45 19.68
C ASP A 19 -55.70 -11.36 18.30
N GLY A 20 -54.36 -11.33 18.28
CA GLY A 20 -53.55 -11.31 17.07
C GLY A 20 -53.46 -9.95 16.36
N THR A 21 -53.94 -8.86 16.99
CA THR A 21 -53.85 -7.50 16.45
C THR A 21 -52.39 -7.03 16.33
N ILE A 22 -51.50 -7.52 17.20
CA ILE A 22 -50.06 -7.28 17.13
C ILE A 22 -49.29 -8.59 17.18
N THR A 23 -48.09 -8.63 16.59
CA THR A 23 -47.23 -9.81 16.68
C THR A 23 -46.24 -9.68 17.83
N LYS A 24 -45.78 -10.82 18.39
CA LYS A 24 -44.67 -10.84 19.35
C LYS A 24 -43.43 -10.12 18.80
N THR A 25 -43.18 -10.23 17.50
CA THR A 25 -42.05 -9.62 16.82
C THR A 25 -42.12 -8.09 16.85
N ASP A 26 -43.31 -7.50 16.66
CA ASP A 26 -43.47 -6.04 16.70
C ASP A 26 -43.21 -5.49 18.10
N VAL A 27 -43.72 -6.17 19.14
CA VAL A 27 -43.47 -5.81 20.54
C VAL A 27 -41.99 -5.97 20.88
N ALA A 28 -41.37 -7.08 20.47
CA ALA A 28 -39.95 -7.33 20.69
C ALA A 28 -39.07 -6.27 20.00
N ARG A 29 -39.41 -5.84 18.78
CA ARG A 29 -38.70 -4.77 18.06
C ARG A 29 -38.71 -3.47 18.85
N GLU A 30 -39.86 -3.01 19.35
CA GLU A 30 -39.93 -1.78 20.14
C GLU A 30 -39.17 -1.90 21.48
N LEU A 31 -39.28 -3.05 22.16
CA LEU A 31 -38.57 -3.30 23.40
C LEU A 31 -37.05 -3.30 23.20
N LEU A 32 -36.57 -3.84 22.08
CA LEU A 32 -35.15 -3.86 21.72
C LEU A 32 -34.68 -2.60 20.97
N ASN A 33 -35.56 -1.61 20.78
CA ASN A 33 -35.31 -0.37 20.02
C ASN A 33 -34.84 -0.61 18.57
N ILE A 34 -35.39 -1.62 17.90
CA ILE A 34 -35.09 -1.96 16.50
C ILE A 34 -36.08 -1.23 15.58
N PRO A 35 -35.62 -0.32 14.70
CA PRO A 35 -36.46 0.38 13.72
C PRO A 35 -37.33 -0.55 12.85
N TYR A 36 -38.56 -0.12 12.56
CA TYR A 36 -39.53 -0.91 11.79
C TYR A 36 -39.12 -1.14 10.33
N ASP A 37 -38.33 -0.24 9.77
CA ASP A 37 -37.75 -0.32 8.43
C ASP A 37 -36.60 -1.33 8.32
N ILE A 38 -36.14 -1.90 9.44
CA ILE A 38 -35.17 -3.00 9.44
C ILE A 38 -35.88 -4.33 9.19
N ASP A 39 -35.43 -5.04 8.15
CA ASP A 39 -35.89 -6.38 7.82
C ASP A 39 -35.15 -7.43 8.67
N LEU A 40 -35.86 -7.97 9.69
CA LEU A 40 -35.31 -9.00 10.56
C LEU A 40 -35.00 -10.32 9.85
N GLU A 41 -35.74 -10.69 8.80
CA GLU A 41 -35.43 -11.90 8.03
C GLU A 41 -34.14 -11.68 7.23
N LYS A 42 -33.95 -10.47 6.70
CA LYS A 42 -32.67 -10.12 6.07
C LYS A 42 -31.50 -10.26 7.05
N LEU A 43 -31.61 -9.79 8.28
CA LEU A 43 -30.57 -9.98 9.31
C LEU A 43 -30.28 -11.45 9.62
N ARG A 44 -31.35 -12.28 9.65
CA ARG A 44 -31.24 -13.72 9.87
C ARG A 44 -30.52 -14.40 8.70
N THR A 45 -30.89 -14.06 7.47
CA THR A 45 -30.27 -14.60 6.25
C THR A 45 -28.83 -14.12 6.04
N GLU A 46 -28.49 -12.91 6.49
CA GLU A 46 -27.14 -12.36 6.43
C GLU A 46 -26.21 -12.90 7.53
N ASN A 47 -26.73 -13.74 8.43
CA ASN A 47 -25.99 -14.43 9.50
C ASN A 47 -25.11 -13.47 10.31
N VAL A 48 -25.68 -12.33 10.68
CA VAL A 48 -25.02 -11.21 11.37
C VAL A 48 -24.29 -11.65 12.66
N ALA A 49 -24.75 -12.71 13.32
CA ALA A 49 -24.12 -13.28 14.50
C ALA A 49 -22.71 -13.87 14.26
N GLN A 50 -22.38 -14.28 13.02
CA GLN A 50 -21.08 -14.86 12.68
C GLN A 50 -20.04 -13.83 12.21
N VAL A 51 -20.45 -12.57 12.03
CA VAL A 51 -19.57 -11.49 11.55
C VAL A 51 -18.35 -11.30 12.43
N GLY A 52 -18.49 -11.45 13.75
CA GLY A 52 -17.35 -11.36 14.68
C GLY A 52 -16.29 -12.42 14.41
N ASN A 53 -16.70 -13.68 14.23
CA ASN A 53 -15.80 -14.80 13.94
C ASN A 53 -15.16 -14.66 12.56
N GLU A 54 -15.94 -14.23 11.56
CA GLU A 54 -15.44 -14.00 10.20
C GLU A 54 -14.41 -12.85 10.16
N LEU A 55 -14.64 -11.78 10.94
CA LEU A 55 -13.68 -10.68 11.11
C LEU A 55 -12.41 -11.17 11.80
N GLU A 56 -12.54 -11.91 12.89
CA GLU A 56 -11.40 -12.45 13.64
C GLU A 56 -10.52 -13.34 12.75
N GLU A 57 -11.12 -14.18 11.90
CA GLU A 57 -10.39 -15.01 10.94
C GLU A 57 -9.61 -14.16 9.91
N VAL A 58 -10.24 -13.12 9.37
CA VAL A 58 -9.60 -12.19 8.42
C VAL A 58 -8.43 -11.46 9.09
N PHE A 59 -8.66 -10.90 10.29
CA PHE A 59 -7.62 -10.21 11.06
C PHE A 59 -6.47 -11.14 11.44
N SER A 60 -6.78 -12.37 11.86
CA SER A 60 -5.78 -13.37 12.21
C SER A 60 -4.86 -13.68 11.01
N LYS A 61 -5.44 -13.94 9.82
CA LYS A 61 -4.65 -14.20 8.60
C LYS A 61 -3.75 -13.04 8.20
N VAL A 62 -4.24 -11.80 8.33
CA VAL A 62 -3.43 -10.59 8.06
C VAL A 62 -2.32 -10.44 9.10
N SER A 63 -2.63 -10.67 10.37
CA SER A 63 -1.66 -10.59 11.48
C SER A 63 -0.57 -11.66 11.36
N GLU A 64 -0.93 -12.90 11.04
CA GLU A 64 0.02 -13.98 10.75
C GLU A 64 0.94 -13.62 9.59
N GLY A 65 0.38 -13.02 8.52
CA GLY A 65 1.15 -12.49 7.40
C GLY A 65 2.17 -11.44 7.83
N CYS A 66 1.79 -10.50 8.70
CA CYS A 66 2.68 -9.47 9.24
C CYS A 66 3.82 -10.02 10.10
N ALA A 67 3.63 -11.15 10.77
CA ALA A 67 4.63 -11.80 11.62
C ALA A 67 5.60 -12.73 10.87
N THR A 68 5.47 -12.85 9.55
CA THR A 68 6.37 -13.70 8.74
C THR A 68 7.78 -13.14 8.60
N ALA A 69 8.73 -14.00 8.24
CA ALA A 69 10.14 -13.64 8.07
C ALA A 69 10.34 -12.38 7.21
N GLY A 70 11.05 -11.40 7.77
CA GLY A 70 11.25 -10.08 7.17
C GLY A 70 10.28 -8.99 7.68
N ASN A 71 9.42 -9.32 8.65
CA ASN A 71 8.50 -8.43 9.37
C ASN A 71 7.88 -7.36 8.45
N PRO A 72 7.17 -7.75 7.37
CA PRO A 72 6.79 -6.83 6.29
C PRO A 72 6.02 -5.58 6.75
N CYS A 73 5.35 -5.65 7.91
CA CYS A 73 4.56 -4.55 8.48
C CYS A 73 5.37 -3.58 9.37
N GLU A 74 6.64 -3.88 9.67
CA GLU A 74 7.55 -3.02 10.45
C GLU A 74 8.60 -2.37 9.54
N GLY A 75 9.29 -1.32 9.99
CA GLY A 75 10.53 -0.86 9.33
C GLY A 75 10.37 -0.33 7.90
N LEU A 76 9.27 0.35 7.58
CA LEU A 76 9.03 0.96 6.25
C LEU A 76 9.98 2.13 5.94
N ASP A 77 10.57 2.72 6.98
CA ASP A 77 11.64 3.71 6.88
C ASP A 77 12.87 3.16 6.15
N VAL A 78 13.15 1.85 6.23
CA VAL A 78 14.23 1.20 5.46
C VAL A 78 14.03 1.40 3.96
N VAL A 79 12.82 1.18 3.45
CA VAL A 79 12.48 1.38 2.03
C VAL A 79 12.61 2.85 1.64
N ARG A 80 12.11 3.75 2.49
CA ARG A 80 12.23 5.21 2.27
C ARG A 80 13.68 5.67 2.21
N ASN A 81 14.53 5.16 3.10
CA ASN A 81 15.95 5.49 3.16
C ASN A 81 16.67 4.95 1.91
N GLY A 82 16.37 3.72 1.48
CA GLY A 82 16.88 3.16 0.23
C GLY A 82 16.52 3.98 -1.01
N ILE A 83 15.26 4.43 -1.13
CA ILE A 83 14.83 5.32 -2.24
C ILE A 83 15.56 6.66 -2.20
N THR A 84 15.68 7.26 -1.02
CA THR A 84 16.37 8.55 -0.84
C THR A 84 17.83 8.46 -1.24
N PHE A 85 18.50 7.37 -0.86
CA PHE A 85 19.87 7.06 -1.25
C PHE A 85 20.02 6.94 -2.78
N ILE A 86 19.18 6.12 -3.43
CA ILE A 86 19.17 5.97 -4.89
C ILE A 86 18.94 7.31 -5.59
N HIS A 87 18.03 8.14 -5.08
CA HIS A 87 17.72 9.43 -5.69
C HIS A 87 18.89 10.44 -5.57
N SER A 88 19.52 10.52 -4.40
CA SER A 88 20.73 11.33 -4.18
C SER A 88 21.86 10.93 -5.14
N MET A 89 22.03 9.63 -5.33
CA MET A 89 22.98 9.06 -6.27
C MET A 89 22.65 9.37 -7.73
N ALA A 90 21.40 9.14 -8.15
CA ALA A 90 20.95 9.43 -9.51
C ALA A 90 21.15 10.91 -9.85
N ARG A 91 20.89 11.80 -8.89
CA ARG A 91 21.15 13.24 -9.03
C ARG A 91 22.65 13.53 -9.21
N THR A 92 23.52 12.87 -8.43
CA THR A 92 24.97 13.01 -8.55
C THR A 92 25.47 12.56 -9.93
N ILE A 93 25.00 11.40 -10.42
CA ILE A 93 25.37 10.86 -11.74
C ILE A 93 24.86 11.77 -12.88
N THR A 94 23.60 12.21 -12.80
CA THR A 94 22.96 12.97 -13.89
C THR A 94 23.55 14.38 -14.03
N MET A 95 23.86 15.05 -12.91
CA MET A 95 24.39 16.43 -12.94
C MET A 95 25.89 16.51 -13.24
N LYS A 96 26.70 15.51 -12.85
CA LYS A 96 28.16 15.60 -12.92
C LYS A 96 28.81 14.75 -14.01
N CYS A 97 28.13 13.70 -14.49
CA CYS A 97 28.81 12.66 -15.26
C CYS A 97 28.33 12.47 -16.69
N ARG A 98 27.25 13.15 -17.11
CA ARG A 98 26.73 13.03 -18.48
C ARG A 98 27.68 13.64 -19.51
N GLU A 99 28.37 14.71 -19.15
CA GLU A 99 29.27 15.45 -20.04
C GLU A 99 30.64 14.78 -20.19
N LEU A 100 31.05 13.98 -19.20
CA LEU A 100 32.33 13.24 -19.17
C LEU A 100 32.53 12.27 -20.35
N PHE A 101 31.45 11.65 -20.83
CA PHE A 101 31.50 10.63 -21.90
C PHE A 101 31.13 11.18 -23.29
N ALA A 102 30.98 12.50 -23.42
CA ALA A 102 30.75 13.11 -24.73
C ALA A 102 31.99 12.95 -25.63
N SER A 103 31.76 12.87 -26.95
CA SER A 103 32.81 12.68 -27.97
C SER A 103 33.87 13.78 -28.03
N HIS A 104 33.68 14.87 -27.28
CA HIS A 104 34.56 16.04 -27.18
C HIS A 104 34.76 16.49 -25.71
N SER A 105 34.62 15.58 -24.74
CA SER A 105 34.95 15.88 -23.34
C SER A 105 36.46 16.03 -23.15
N SER A 106 36.87 16.67 -22.05
CA SER A 106 38.30 16.85 -21.77
C SER A 106 39.00 15.50 -21.57
N LEU A 107 38.29 14.52 -21.00
CA LEU A 107 38.74 13.14 -20.87
C LEU A 107 38.90 12.45 -22.23
N ALA A 108 37.96 12.64 -23.16
CA ALA A 108 38.08 12.11 -24.52
C ALA A 108 39.29 12.73 -25.26
N HIS A 109 39.54 14.03 -25.07
CA HIS A 109 40.72 14.71 -25.62
C HIS A 109 42.03 14.22 -24.97
N ALA A 110 42.04 13.96 -23.67
CA ALA A 110 43.21 13.40 -22.97
C ALA A 110 43.53 11.97 -23.43
N VAL A 111 42.52 11.13 -23.64
CA VAL A 111 42.68 9.79 -24.22
C VAL A 111 43.23 9.88 -25.65
N TRP A 112 42.71 10.79 -26.48
CA TRP A 112 43.24 11.03 -27.81
C TRP A 112 44.71 11.47 -27.78
N LEU A 113 45.07 12.44 -26.93
CA LEU A 113 46.45 12.91 -26.77
C LEU A 113 47.40 11.78 -26.37
N SER A 114 46.95 10.83 -25.55
CA SER A 114 47.77 9.67 -25.16
C SER A 114 48.12 8.75 -26.35
N ALA A 115 47.32 8.76 -27.42
CA ALA A 115 47.54 7.97 -28.63
C ALA A 115 48.39 8.69 -29.69
N VAL A 116 48.52 10.02 -29.61
CA VAL A 116 49.29 10.83 -30.57
C VAL A 116 50.76 10.39 -30.71
N PRO A 117 51.51 10.08 -29.62
CA PRO A 117 52.89 9.60 -29.75
C PRO A 117 53.01 8.31 -30.57
N THR A 118 52.06 7.37 -30.40
CA THR A 118 52.04 6.11 -31.15
C THR A 118 51.76 6.36 -32.63
N GLU A 119 50.82 7.26 -32.95
CA GLU A 119 50.57 7.66 -34.33
C GLU A 119 51.80 8.30 -34.97
N ILE A 120 52.49 9.21 -34.26
CA ILE A 120 53.74 9.82 -34.74
C ILE A 120 54.79 8.75 -35.04
N GLU A 121 54.91 7.72 -34.20
CA GLU A 121 55.88 6.65 -34.41
C GLU A 121 55.48 5.74 -35.59
N ASN A 122 54.19 5.48 -35.79
CA ASN A 122 53.69 4.80 -36.99
C ASN A 122 54.00 5.60 -38.27
N TYR A 123 53.82 6.91 -38.25
CA TYR A 123 54.22 7.78 -39.37
C TYR A 123 55.72 7.77 -39.62
N ARG A 124 56.54 7.81 -38.57
CA ARG A 124 58.00 7.67 -38.70
C ARG A 124 58.40 6.34 -39.31
N LYS A 125 57.75 5.25 -38.90
CA LYS A 125 57.97 3.92 -39.44
C LYS A 125 57.58 3.86 -40.92
N MET A 126 56.40 4.35 -41.30
CA MET A 126 55.97 4.42 -42.71
C MET A 126 56.92 5.27 -43.56
N LEU A 127 57.38 6.41 -43.04
CA LEU A 127 58.38 7.25 -43.67
C LEU A 127 59.71 6.52 -43.86
N LYS A 128 60.15 5.80 -42.85
CA LYS A 128 61.38 5.01 -42.91
C LYS A 128 61.26 3.88 -43.93
N GLU A 129 60.21 3.06 -43.86
CA GLU A 129 59.95 1.97 -44.82
C GLU A 129 59.86 2.50 -46.26
N THR A 130 59.23 3.67 -46.42
CA THR A 130 59.18 4.41 -47.67
C THR A 130 60.59 4.80 -48.15
N LEU A 131 61.41 5.42 -47.31
CA LEU A 131 62.76 5.85 -47.68
C LEU A 131 63.69 4.67 -47.95
N ASP A 132 63.62 3.62 -47.13
CA ASP A 132 64.37 2.36 -47.29
C ASP A 132 64.00 1.68 -48.63
N SER A 133 62.75 1.82 -49.09
CA SER A 133 62.32 1.30 -50.41
C SER A 133 62.97 2.05 -51.60
N PHE A 134 63.45 3.28 -51.39
CA PHE A 134 64.15 4.08 -52.40
C PHE A 134 65.68 3.87 -52.41
N GLU A 135 66.28 3.39 -51.31
CA GLU A 135 67.71 3.10 -51.24
C GLU A 135 68.14 1.87 -52.07
N ASN A 136 67.19 1.17 -52.72
CA ASN A 136 67.46 0.24 -53.81
C ASN A 136 67.24 0.93 -55.16
N PRO A 137 68.26 1.58 -55.75
CA PRO A 137 68.08 2.37 -56.95
C PRO A 137 67.89 1.45 -58.15
N LYS A 138 66.64 1.26 -58.59
CA LYS A 138 66.40 1.00 -60.01
C LYS A 138 66.50 2.33 -60.74
N SER A 139 67.21 2.34 -61.87
CA SER A 139 67.26 3.50 -62.77
C SER A 139 65.83 3.97 -63.03
N TYR A 140 65.56 5.27 -62.90
CA TYR A 140 64.23 5.86 -63.17
C TYR A 140 63.70 5.54 -64.58
N GLN A 141 64.59 5.10 -65.48
CA GLN A 141 64.27 4.69 -66.85
C GLN A 141 63.70 3.26 -66.96
N ASP A 142 63.84 2.43 -65.92
CA ASP A 142 63.42 1.02 -65.89
C ASP A 142 62.16 0.77 -65.03
N LEU A 143 61.48 1.84 -64.61
CA LEU A 143 60.30 1.74 -63.76
C LEU A 143 59.05 1.41 -64.59
N SER A 144 58.34 0.36 -64.18
CA SER A 144 57.01 0.03 -64.68
C SER A 144 55.97 1.11 -64.30
N ALA A 145 54.82 1.12 -64.97
CA ALA A 145 53.75 2.08 -64.68
C ALA A 145 53.26 2.02 -63.22
N ASP A 146 53.25 0.84 -62.61
CA ASP A 146 52.87 0.65 -61.20
C ASP A 146 53.95 1.20 -60.24
N GLU A 147 55.23 1.09 -60.60
CA GLU A 147 56.34 1.67 -59.85
C GLU A 147 56.33 3.22 -59.95
N VAL A 148 55.96 3.78 -61.12
CA VAL A 148 55.74 5.23 -61.29
C VAL A 148 54.54 5.73 -60.48
N ALA A 149 53.42 4.98 -60.47
CA ALA A 149 52.26 5.31 -59.66
C ALA A 149 52.60 5.30 -58.15
N SER A 150 53.39 4.33 -57.71
CA SER A 150 53.91 4.26 -56.35
C SER A 150 54.81 5.46 -56.01
N LEU A 151 55.67 5.89 -56.94
CA LEU A 151 56.51 7.09 -56.82
C LEU A 151 55.69 8.40 -56.73
N ILE A 152 54.62 8.54 -57.52
CA ILE A 152 53.71 9.69 -57.45
C ILE A 152 52.96 9.71 -56.11
N LEU A 153 52.51 8.55 -55.64
CA LEU A 153 51.88 8.40 -54.32
C LEU A 153 52.86 8.83 -53.21
N LEU A 154 54.12 8.43 -53.34
CA LEU A 154 55.21 8.77 -52.43
C LEU A 154 55.57 10.26 -52.44
N TYR A 155 55.61 10.89 -53.61
CA TYR A 155 55.79 12.35 -53.72
C TYR A 155 54.62 13.10 -53.10
N THR A 156 53.41 12.58 -53.24
CA THR A 156 52.20 13.12 -52.61
C THR A 156 52.27 13.01 -51.08
N TYR A 157 52.75 11.87 -50.55
CA TYR A 157 52.96 11.68 -49.11
C TYR A 157 54.07 12.59 -48.57
N LYS A 158 55.21 12.69 -49.25
CA LYS A 158 56.30 13.61 -48.89
C LYS A 158 55.80 15.06 -48.82
N ARG A 159 55.05 15.52 -49.82
CA ARG A 159 54.51 16.89 -49.86
C ARG A 159 53.49 17.16 -48.75
N ARG A 160 52.70 16.15 -48.35
CA ARG A 160 51.81 16.24 -47.18
C ARG A 160 52.59 16.31 -45.85
N LEU A 161 53.76 15.69 -45.79
CA LEU A 161 54.64 15.65 -44.61
C LEU A 161 55.59 16.85 -44.50
N GLU A 162 55.83 17.59 -45.58
CA GLU A 162 56.51 18.90 -45.57
C GLU A 162 55.61 20.03 -45.00
N HIS A 163 54.31 19.77 -44.84
CA HIS A 163 53.35 20.65 -44.16
C HIS A 163 52.68 19.96 -42.95
N PRO A 164 53.46 19.40 -41.99
CA PRO A 164 52.93 18.59 -40.89
C PRO A 164 52.12 19.44 -39.90
N ILE A 165 52.40 20.74 -39.84
CA ILE A 165 51.76 21.71 -38.97
C ILE A 165 50.26 21.80 -39.29
N ALA A 166 49.85 21.84 -40.56
CA ALA A 166 48.43 21.98 -40.90
C ALA A 166 47.59 20.76 -40.50
N PHE A 167 48.15 19.54 -40.59
CA PHE A 167 47.46 18.32 -40.17
C PHE A 167 47.38 18.21 -38.64
N LEU A 168 48.45 18.54 -37.93
CA LEU A 168 48.45 18.52 -36.46
C LEU A 168 47.62 19.67 -35.87
N GLU A 169 47.63 20.85 -36.49
CA GLU A 169 46.77 21.98 -36.13
C GLU A 169 45.31 21.69 -36.49
N GLN A 170 45.01 21.07 -37.65
CA GLN A 170 43.65 20.61 -37.95
C GLN A 170 43.21 19.50 -37.01
N ALA A 171 44.05 18.52 -36.70
CA ALA A 171 43.73 17.47 -35.75
C ALA A 171 43.51 18.05 -34.35
N ALA A 172 44.39 18.95 -33.89
CA ALA A 172 44.24 19.68 -32.64
C ALA A 172 42.99 20.58 -32.64
N ALA A 173 42.63 21.21 -33.75
CA ALA A 173 41.43 22.04 -33.87
C ALA A 173 40.13 21.21 -33.93
N VAL A 174 40.13 20.11 -34.68
CA VAL A 174 39.02 19.14 -34.79
C VAL A 174 38.77 18.47 -33.43
N HIS A 175 39.84 18.17 -32.69
CA HIS A 175 39.78 17.63 -31.33
C HIS A 175 39.87 18.69 -30.23
N LYS A 176 39.71 19.99 -30.55
CA LYS A 176 39.75 21.12 -29.61
C LYS A 176 40.85 21.04 -28.54
N ALA A 177 42.04 20.51 -28.87
CA ALA A 177 43.10 20.26 -27.91
C ALA A 177 43.58 21.53 -27.18
N GLY A 178 43.38 22.72 -27.77
CA GLY A 178 43.65 24.01 -27.14
C GLY A 178 42.72 24.40 -26.00
N SER A 179 41.62 23.66 -25.74
CA SER A 179 40.71 23.87 -24.61
C SER A 179 40.99 22.97 -23.40
N LEU A 180 42.07 22.18 -23.42
CA LEU A 180 42.51 21.37 -22.27
C LEU A 180 43.19 22.27 -21.23
N HIS A 181 42.42 22.75 -20.27
CA HIS A 181 42.96 23.37 -19.07
C HIS A 181 43.11 22.33 -17.96
N GLN A 182 44.19 22.43 -17.17
CA GLN A 182 44.50 21.51 -16.06
C GLN A 182 43.30 21.39 -15.10
N GLU A 183 42.70 22.52 -14.72
CA GLU A 183 41.54 22.57 -13.82
C GLU A 183 40.34 21.80 -14.36
N THR A 184 40.10 21.82 -15.67
CA THR A 184 39.00 21.09 -16.31
C THR A 184 39.26 19.59 -16.31
N LEU A 185 40.50 19.18 -16.56
CA LEU A 185 40.89 17.78 -16.54
C LEU A 185 40.86 17.20 -15.12
N GLU A 186 41.35 17.95 -14.13
CA GLU A 186 41.29 17.58 -12.71
C GLU A 186 39.83 17.42 -12.23
N SER A 187 38.95 18.36 -12.59
CA SER A 187 37.52 18.27 -12.27
C SER A 187 36.85 17.05 -12.92
N GLU A 188 37.19 16.73 -14.17
CA GLU A 188 36.68 15.53 -14.84
C GLU A 188 37.21 14.23 -14.21
N ILE A 189 38.48 14.17 -13.82
CA ILE A 189 39.06 13.03 -13.09
C ILE A 189 38.37 12.84 -11.74
N ASP A 190 38.15 13.92 -10.97
CA ASP A 190 37.43 13.88 -9.71
C ASP A 190 36.00 13.37 -9.87
N ASN A 191 35.33 13.74 -10.97
CA ASN A 191 34.00 13.22 -11.29
C ASN A 191 34.03 11.71 -11.61
N VAL A 192 35.06 11.21 -12.33
CA VAL A 192 35.25 9.76 -12.58
C VAL A 192 35.52 8.99 -11.28
N ILE A 193 36.36 9.54 -10.40
CA ILE A 193 36.63 8.97 -9.07
C ILE A 193 35.35 8.92 -8.24
N THR A 194 34.55 9.99 -8.26
CA THR A 194 33.24 10.06 -7.60
C THR A 194 32.29 9.00 -8.14
N LEU A 195 32.26 8.77 -9.46
CA LEU A 195 31.48 7.71 -10.11
C LEU A 195 31.88 6.31 -9.64
N LYS A 196 33.19 6.06 -9.54
CA LYS A 196 33.73 4.79 -9.05
C LYS A 196 33.38 4.57 -7.58
N ALA A 197 33.54 5.58 -6.73
CA ALA A 197 33.17 5.53 -5.32
C ALA A 197 31.65 5.28 -5.14
N THR A 198 30.82 5.94 -5.95
CA THR A 198 29.37 5.78 -5.98
C THR A 198 28.96 4.36 -6.41
N THR A 199 29.66 3.78 -7.39
CA THR A 199 29.42 2.41 -7.87
C THR A 199 29.87 1.36 -6.84
N LEU A 200 30.96 1.63 -6.11
CA LEU A 200 31.40 0.79 -5.00
C LEU A 200 30.45 0.87 -3.81
N GLY A 201 29.90 2.05 -3.51
CA GLY A 201 28.85 2.25 -2.52
C GLY A 201 27.62 1.38 -2.79
N LEU A 202 27.13 1.32 -4.04
CA LEU A 202 26.03 0.43 -4.44
C LEU A 202 26.29 -1.05 -4.19
N LYS A 203 27.54 -1.48 -4.33
CA LYS A 203 27.92 -2.89 -4.13
C LYS A 203 28.15 -3.26 -2.67
N ASN A 204 28.45 -2.29 -1.82
CA ASN A 204 28.88 -2.52 -0.45
C ASN A 204 27.89 -2.04 0.62
N GLU A 205 26.87 -1.24 0.28
CA GLU A 205 25.92 -0.74 1.28
C GLU A 205 24.77 -1.71 1.55
N TYR A 206 24.68 -2.09 2.83
CA TYR A 206 23.60 -2.87 3.42
C TYR A 206 22.20 -2.32 3.13
N SER A 207 22.05 -1.00 2.92
CA SER A 207 20.74 -0.35 2.76
C SER A 207 19.98 -0.80 1.50
N PHE A 208 20.68 -1.08 0.39
CA PHE A 208 20.05 -1.50 -0.86
C PHE A 208 19.57 -2.95 -0.77
N GLU A 209 20.41 -3.86 -0.27
CA GLU A 209 20.03 -5.25 -0.08
C GLU A 209 18.92 -5.42 0.95
N GLU A 210 18.98 -4.67 2.06
CA GLU A 210 17.92 -4.65 3.07
C GLU A 210 16.61 -4.12 2.50
N SER A 211 16.64 -3.03 1.73
CA SER A 211 15.46 -2.50 1.02
C SER A 211 14.88 -3.52 0.04
N GLN A 212 15.73 -4.23 -0.70
CA GLN A 212 15.28 -5.24 -1.65
C GLN A 212 14.65 -6.45 -0.95
N LYS A 213 15.26 -6.93 0.15
CA LYS A 213 14.69 -7.98 1.00
C LYS A 213 13.35 -7.53 1.58
N LYS A 214 13.24 -6.27 2.00
CA LYS A 214 12.01 -5.70 2.54
C LYS A 214 10.89 -5.59 1.51
N LEU A 215 11.20 -5.12 0.31
CA LEU A 215 10.25 -5.07 -0.80
C LEU A 215 9.74 -6.47 -1.18
N LYS A 216 10.61 -7.48 -1.16
CA LYS A 216 10.22 -8.87 -1.37
C LYS A 216 9.28 -9.40 -0.27
N SER A 217 9.52 -9.07 1.00
CA SER A 217 8.62 -9.50 2.08
C SER A 217 7.26 -8.82 1.99
N ILE A 218 7.21 -7.53 1.64
CA ILE A 218 5.97 -6.78 1.41
C ILE A 218 5.19 -7.36 0.21
N ALA A 219 5.86 -7.66 -0.90
CA ALA A 219 5.22 -8.26 -2.06
C ALA A 219 4.61 -9.63 -1.74
N LYS A 220 5.34 -10.46 -0.98
CA LYS A 220 4.83 -11.76 -0.52
C LYS A 220 3.65 -11.63 0.42
N LEU A 221 3.66 -10.63 1.31
CA LEU A 221 2.50 -10.32 2.16
C LEU A 221 1.29 -9.94 1.30
N ALA A 222 1.48 -9.06 0.31
CA ALA A 222 0.41 -8.65 -0.60
C ALA A 222 -0.17 -9.84 -1.38
N GLU A 223 0.65 -10.75 -1.91
CA GLU A 223 0.16 -11.96 -2.58
C GLU A 223 -0.62 -12.88 -1.63
N ASN A 224 -0.10 -13.11 -0.42
CA ASN A 224 -0.73 -13.99 0.57
C ASN A 224 -2.06 -13.41 1.10
N THR A 225 -2.17 -12.09 1.19
CA THR A 225 -3.36 -11.41 1.71
C THR A 225 -4.33 -10.99 0.62
N ALA A 226 -3.92 -10.96 -0.66
CA ALA A 226 -4.78 -10.58 -1.77
C ALA A 226 -6.01 -11.48 -1.90
N SER A 227 -5.90 -12.78 -1.65
CA SER A 227 -7.05 -13.70 -1.66
C SER A 227 -8.05 -13.41 -0.54
N VAL A 228 -7.54 -13.02 0.64
CA VAL A 228 -8.34 -12.69 1.84
C VAL A 228 -8.99 -11.31 1.72
N ILE A 229 -8.25 -10.32 1.19
CA ILE A 229 -8.65 -8.91 1.10
C ILE A 229 -9.36 -8.60 -0.24
N SER A 230 -9.34 -9.53 -1.20
CA SER A 230 -10.03 -9.33 -2.48
C SER A 230 -11.48 -8.89 -2.26
N THR A 231 -11.94 -7.99 -3.12
CA THR A 231 -13.28 -7.40 -3.09
C THR A 231 -14.41 -8.44 -3.03
N GLY A 232 -14.16 -9.69 -3.43
CA GLY A 232 -15.11 -10.79 -3.28
C GLY A 232 -15.34 -11.29 -1.84
N SER A 233 -14.35 -11.19 -0.95
CA SER A 233 -14.41 -11.75 0.42
C SER A 233 -14.78 -10.70 1.47
N VAL A 234 -14.36 -9.45 1.29
CA VAL A 234 -14.53 -8.37 2.27
C VAL A 234 -15.86 -7.62 2.10
N ASP A 235 -16.35 -7.43 0.88
CA ASP A 235 -17.62 -6.71 0.62
C ASP A 235 -18.85 -7.38 1.26
N PRO A 236 -18.98 -8.72 1.28
CA PRO A 236 -20.03 -9.38 2.05
C PRO A 236 -19.90 -9.09 3.55
N LEU A 237 -18.69 -9.10 4.09
CA LEU A 237 -18.39 -8.80 5.50
C LEU A 237 -18.78 -7.36 5.87
N ILE A 238 -18.42 -6.39 5.02
CA ILE A 238 -18.80 -4.97 5.18
C ILE A 238 -20.32 -4.81 5.20
N ARG A 239 -21.03 -5.48 4.28
CA ARG A 239 -22.50 -5.46 4.26
C ARG A 239 -23.10 -6.03 5.54
N LYS A 240 -22.61 -7.19 6.00
CA LYS A 240 -23.06 -7.78 7.26
C LYS A 240 -22.72 -6.90 8.48
N MET A 241 -21.58 -6.22 8.49
CA MET A 241 -21.22 -5.24 9.52
C MET A 241 -22.16 -4.02 9.52
N HIS A 242 -22.51 -3.49 8.34
CA HIS A 242 -23.50 -2.42 8.24
C HIS A 242 -24.85 -2.86 8.83
N SER A 243 -25.29 -4.08 8.51
CA SER A 243 -26.48 -4.69 9.11
C SER A 243 -26.35 -4.85 10.63
N PHE A 244 -25.18 -5.28 11.14
CA PHE A 244 -24.90 -5.34 12.59
C PHE A 244 -25.00 -3.97 13.27
N VAL A 245 -24.44 -2.91 12.66
CA VAL A 245 -24.47 -1.54 13.21
C VAL A 245 -25.89 -0.97 13.19
N LEU A 246 -26.68 -1.26 12.15
CA LEU A 246 -28.08 -0.82 12.06
C LEU A 246 -28.94 -1.45 13.18
N VAL A 247 -28.66 -2.70 13.56
CA VAL A 247 -29.36 -3.41 14.64
C VAL A 247 -28.88 -2.99 16.02
N ASN A 248 -27.58 -2.71 16.17
CA ASN A 248 -27.00 -2.21 17.42
C ASN A 248 -27.02 -0.68 17.49
N ASN A 249 -27.90 -0.01 16.74
CA ASN A 249 -28.09 1.43 16.90
C ASN A 249 -28.68 1.67 18.30
N LEU A 250 -27.80 2.04 19.24
CA LEU A 250 -28.04 2.25 20.67
C LEU A 250 -29.05 3.36 20.99
N ARG A 251 -29.71 3.92 19.97
CA ARG A 251 -30.71 4.96 20.18
C ARG A 251 -31.99 4.34 20.74
N PHE A 252 -32.24 4.60 22.02
CA PHE A 252 -33.54 4.34 22.62
C PHE A 252 -34.66 5.05 21.85
N PHE A 253 -35.74 4.33 21.56
CA PHE A 253 -36.95 4.95 21.03
C PHE A 253 -37.54 5.92 22.06
N THR A 254 -37.86 7.11 21.58
CA THR A 254 -38.66 8.05 22.35
C THR A 254 -40.07 7.50 22.54
N ILE A 255 -40.79 8.01 23.54
CA ILE A 255 -42.19 7.60 23.81
C ILE A 255 -43.08 7.76 22.56
N LYS A 256 -42.81 8.78 21.72
CA LYS A 256 -43.56 9.05 20.49
C LYS A 256 -43.27 8.08 19.35
N GLU A 257 -42.13 7.40 19.40
CA GLU A 257 -41.71 6.41 18.40
C GLU A 257 -42.20 4.99 18.75
N ARG A 258 -42.78 4.81 19.94
CA ARG A 258 -43.39 3.55 20.39
C ARG A 258 -44.87 3.57 20.04
N ASN A 259 -45.40 2.47 19.55
CA ASN A 259 -46.81 2.24 19.28
C ASN A 259 -47.44 1.41 20.40
N PHE A 260 -46.69 0.48 20.98
CA PHE A 260 -47.22 -0.50 21.92
C PHE A 260 -46.56 -0.40 23.30
N THR A 261 -45.27 -0.06 23.39
CA THR A 261 -44.50 -0.21 24.64
C THR A 261 -44.29 1.10 25.41
N HIS A 262 -45.23 2.06 25.32
CA HIS A 262 -45.13 3.40 25.92
C HIS A 262 -44.85 3.43 27.43
N GLY A 263 -45.32 2.41 28.16
CA GLY A 263 -45.12 2.26 29.60
C GLY A 263 -43.73 1.75 29.97
N PHE A 264 -42.96 1.22 29.01
CA PHE A 264 -41.62 0.68 29.22
C PHE A 264 -40.57 1.65 28.66
N TYR A 265 -40.26 2.68 29.45
CA TYR A 265 -39.41 3.80 29.04
C TYR A 265 -37.99 3.36 28.65
N ASN A 266 -37.43 2.41 29.38
CA ASN A 266 -36.13 1.79 29.09
C ASN A 266 -36.26 0.54 28.20
N GLY A 267 -37.38 0.39 27.48
CA GLY A 267 -37.64 -0.73 26.58
C GLY A 267 -37.62 -2.07 27.32
N GLY A 268 -36.89 -3.04 26.75
CA GLY A 268 -36.82 -4.41 27.23
C GLY A 268 -36.33 -4.56 28.67
N HIS A 269 -35.54 -3.60 29.18
CA HIS A 269 -35.09 -3.62 30.58
C HIS A 269 -36.26 -3.46 31.55
N ASP A 270 -37.05 -2.38 31.41
CA ASP A 270 -38.22 -2.13 32.25
C ASP A 270 -39.24 -3.28 32.11
N TYR A 271 -39.34 -3.86 30.91
CA TYR A 271 -40.23 -4.99 30.62
C TYR A 271 -39.82 -6.26 31.37
N VAL A 272 -38.57 -6.70 31.25
CA VAL A 272 -38.07 -7.89 31.96
C VAL A 272 -38.08 -7.67 33.47
N GLU A 273 -37.63 -6.51 33.95
CA GLU A 273 -37.65 -6.17 35.37
C GLU A 273 -39.07 -6.24 35.95
N TYR A 274 -40.07 -5.77 35.19
CA TYR A 274 -41.47 -5.85 35.59
C TYR A 274 -41.95 -7.30 35.75
N PHE A 275 -41.63 -8.20 34.81
CA PHE A 275 -42.03 -9.62 34.88
C PHE A 275 -41.23 -10.45 35.89
N ASP A 276 -39.97 -10.09 36.15
CA ASP A 276 -39.17 -10.68 37.22
C ASP A 276 -39.71 -10.27 38.61
N ASN A 277 -40.23 -9.05 38.75
CA ASN A 277 -40.79 -8.52 40.00
C ASN A 277 -42.31 -8.72 40.17
N LEU A 278 -42.99 -9.28 39.17
CA LEU A 278 -44.44 -9.49 39.22
C LEU A 278 -44.87 -10.42 40.37
N ASP A 279 -44.03 -11.40 40.72
CA ASP A 279 -44.31 -12.34 41.81
C ASP A 279 -44.03 -11.73 43.20
N SER A 280 -43.01 -10.86 43.33
CA SER A 280 -42.68 -10.17 44.58
C SER A 280 -43.63 -9.01 44.92
N ARG A 281 -44.35 -8.48 43.91
CA ARG A 281 -45.33 -7.39 44.04
C ARG A 281 -46.78 -7.85 44.10
N SER A 282 -47.04 -9.15 43.93
CA SER A 282 -48.38 -9.74 43.92
C SER A 282 -49.10 -9.78 45.29
N SER A 283 -48.46 -9.30 46.37
CA SER A 283 -49.02 -9.30 47.72
C SER A 283 -50.01 -8.16 48.01
N GLU A 284 -50.18 -7.18 47.13
CA GLU A 284 -51.11 -6.07 47.34
C GLU A 284 -52.14 -5.97 46.20
N ASN A 285 -53.42 -5.96 46.58
CA ASN A 285 -54.63 -5.89 45.75
C ASN A 285 -54.40 -5.30 44.35
N ASN A 286 -54.53 -6.15 43.32
CA ASN A 286 -54.45 -5.73 41.94
C ASN A 286 -55.72 -4.94 41.55
N VAL A 287 -55.62 -3.61 41.57
CA VAL A 287 -56.71 -2.66 41.33
C VAL A 287 -57.39 -2.86 39.96
N LEU A 288 -56.69 -3.47 38.99
CA LEU A 288 -57.20 -3.67 37.63
C LEU A 288 -58.04 -4.94 37.45
N LEU A 289 -57.92 -5.94 38.34
CA LEU A 289 -58.54 -7.26 38.15
C LEU A 289 -59.61 -7.63 39.19
N ASN A 290 -59.76 -6.86 40.28
CA ASN A 290 -60.77 -7.08 41.32
C ASN A 290 -60.88 -8.57 41.77
N SER A 291 -59.77 -9.33 41.70
CA SER A 291 -59.72 -10.78 41.94
C SER A 291 -58.62 -11.10 42.95
N PRO A 292 -58.92 -11.79 44.08
CA PRO A 292 -57.97 -11.93 45.17
C PRO A 292 -57.06 -13.17 45.11
N ARG A 293 -57.00 -13.96 44.02
CA ARG A 293 -56.41 -15.32 44.10
C ARG A 293 -55.44 -15.78 43.02
N GLU A 294 -55.23 -15.04 41.93
CA GLU A 294 -54.26 -15.45 40.91
C GLU A 294 -53.27 -14.31 40.66
N SER A 295 -51.97 -14.65 40.64
CA SER A 295 -50.91 -13.70 40.30
C SER A 295 -51.23 -13.08 38.94
N LEU A 296 -51.09 -11.76 38.81
CA LEU A 296 -51.28 -11.04 37.55
C LEU A 296 -50.47 -11.67 36.40
N LYS A 297 -49.35 -12.30 36.72
CA LYS A 297 -48.52 -13.10 35.80
C LYS A 297 -49.29 -14.22 35.09
N ASN A 298 -50.28 -14.85 35.74
CA ASN A 298 -51.10 -15.91 35.17
C ASN A 298 -52.08 -15.39 34.12
N TYR A 299 -52.43 -14.10 34.18
CA TYR A 299 -53.28 -13.43 33.18
C TYR A 299 -52.46 -12.83 32.03
N LEU A 300 -51.15 -12.68 32.20
CA LEU A 300 -50.22 -12.09 31.23
C LEU A 300 -49.34 -13.17 30.57
N VAL A 301 -49.97 -14.22 30.04
CA VAL A 301 -49.29 -15.43 29.56
C VAL A 301 -48.37 -15.13 28.37
N HIS A 302 -48.86 -14.44 27.35
CA HIS A 302 -48.10 -14.14 26.14
C HIS A 302 -46.98 -13.13 26.41
N SER A 303 -47.29 -12.12 27.23
CA SER A 303 -46.37 -11.06 27.62
C SER A 303 -45.24 -11.58 28.50
N SER A 304 -45.56 -12.48 29.44
CA SER A 304 -44.57 -13.15 30.29
C SER A 304 -43.71 -14.12 29.47
N ALA A 305 -44.28 -14.84 28.50
CA ALA A 305 -43.51 -15.67 27.58
C ALA A 305 -42.51 -14.83 26.77
N LEU A 306 -42.97 -13.70 26.19
CA LEU A 306 -42.10 -12.78 25.47
C LEU A 306 -40.97 -12.23 26.36
N SER A 307 -41.26 -11.91 27.63
CA SER A 307 -40.23 -11.45 28.58
C SER A 307 -39.12 -12.49 28.76
N LYS A 308 -39.46 -13.77 28.81
CA LYS A 308 -38.47 -14.86 28.91
C LYS A 308 -37.68 -15.03 27.61
N GLU A 309 -38.33 -14.84 26.46
CA GLU A 309 -37.70 -14.93 25.14
C GLU A 309 -36.67 -13.82 24.92
N ILE A 310 -36.94 -12.57 25.33
CA ILE A 310 -36.04 -11.42 25.09
C ILE A 310 -34.93 -11.27 26.15
N LYS A 311 -35.10 -11.84 27.34
CA LYS A 311 -34.17 -11.68 28.47
C LYS A 311 -32.72 -12.07 28.14
N PRO A 312 -32.42 -13.21 27.47
CA PRO A 312 -31.05 -13.57 27.12
C PRO A 312 -30.37 -12.54 26.20
N SER A 313 -31.11 -11.96 25.26
CA SER A 313 -30.59 -10.94 24.33
C SER A 313 -30.21 -9.64 25.06
N LEU A 314 -31.01 -9.24 26.03
CA LEU A 314 -30.75 -8.06 26.87
C LEU A 314 -29.56 -8.27 27.80
N GLU A 315 -29.39 -9.44 28.39
CA GLU A 315 -28.26 -9.74 29.27
C GLU A 315 -26.90 -9.70 28.56
N VAL A 316 -26.85 -10.05 27.27
CA VAL A 316 -25.65 -9.89 26.43
C VAL A 316 -25.36 -8.41 26.17
N PHE A 317 -26.41 -7.63 25.86
CA PHE A 317 -26.30 -6.20 25.58
C PHE A 317 -25.80 -5.40 26.78
N PHE A 318 -26.32 -5.68 27.99
CA PHE A 318 -25.94 -4.97 29.22
C PHE A 318 -24.59 -5.39 29.81
N LYS A 319 -24.05 -6.56 29.43
CA LYS A 319 -22.67 -6.91 29.79
C LYS A 319 -21.64 -6.08 29.01
N LEU A 320 -21.98 -5.61 27.81
CA LEU A 320 -21.10 -4.80 26.97
C LEU A 320 -21.03 -3.33 27.41
N GLU A 321 -22.08 -2.76 28.01
CA GLU A 321 -22.09 -1.38 28.51
C GLU A 321 -21.27 -1.17 29.80
N ARG A 322 -20.77 -2.24 30.44
CA ARG A 322 -19.98 -2.19 31.68
C ARG A 322 -18.47 -2.31 31.48
N VAL A 323 -18.00 -2.34 30.24
CA VAL A 323 -16.58 -2.29 29.83
C VAL A 323 -16.26 -0.90 29.32
#